data_AF-A0A957LGR5-F1
#
_entry.id   AF-A0A957LGR5-F1
#
_cell.length_a   1.000
_cell.length_b   1.000
_cell.length_c   1.000
_cell.angle_alpha   90.00
_cell.angle_beta   90.00
_cell.angle_gamma   90.00
#
_symmetry.space_group_name_H-M   'P 1'
#
loop_
_entity.id
_entity.type
_entity.pdbx_description
1 polymer ?
#
loop_
_entity_poly.entity_id
_entity_poly.type
_entity_poly.pdbx_seq_one_letter_code
_entity_poly.pdbx_strand_id
1 'polypeptide(L)'
;MNTKHLLRWLFALVGLCVVVASGAWLGAKRPLSQPQLTSQQAAVLALNQISATDAGFELQHQHHSAQFTAEGLHFQALNGPSWRWQLTDATAQDVALGQTAATRPTAARISYHRGALTEQYLIQTSAIEQQFILPEPLTLTADDLILTGQIQSDGTFMTTPNGWAWYIDNTTVELGDVTVFDATGALLPA
;
A
#
# COMPACT_ATOMS: atom_id res chain seq x y z
N MET A 1 -4.73 -27.53 -6.33
CA MET A 1 -3.27 -27.56 -6.05
C MET A 1 -2.88 -26.14 -5.73
N ASN A 2 -2.65 -25.78 -4.45
CA ASN A 2 -2.28 -24.41 -4.05
C ASN A 2 -0.78 -24.21 -4.27
N THR A 3 -0.41 -23.50 -5.33
CA THR A 3 0.98 -23.19 -5.66
C THR A 3 1.43 -22.02 -4.79
N LYS A 4 2.30 -22.27 -3.80
CA LYS A 4 2.93 -21.22 -2.99
C LYS A 4 4.16 -20.71 -3.76
N HIS A 5 4.17 -19.43 -4.10
CA HIS A 5 5.35 -18.77 -4.69
C HIS A 5 6.00 -17.87 -3.63
N LEU A 6 7.29 -18.07 -3.37
CA LEU A 6 8.13 -17.26 -2.48
C LEU A 6 8.92 -16.28 -3.35
N LEU A 7 8.78 -14.96 -3.12
CA LEU A 7 9.57 -13.94 -3.80
C LEU A 7 10.30 -13.05 -2.78
N ARG A 8 11.59 -12.82 -3.02
CA ARG A 8 12.49 -11.94 -2.25
C ARG A 8 12.72 -10.65 -3.04
N TRP A 9 12.66 -9.50 -2.39
CA TRP A 9 12.91 -8.18 -3.00
C TRP A 9 13.87 -7.34 -2.17
N LEU A 10 14.71 -6.50 -2.80
CA LEU A 10 15.70 -5.58 -2.19
C LEU A 10 15.25 -4.12 -2.37
N PHE A 11 15.03 -3.30 -1.32
CA PHE A 11 14.77 -1.86 -1.38
C PHE A 11 15.19 -1.06 -0.14
N ALA A 12 15.74 0.16 -0.29
CA ALA A 12 15.77 1.29 0.69
C ALA A 12 14.98 2.49 0.08
N LEU A 13 14.16 3.30 0.75
CA LEU A 13 14.49 4.51 1.55
C LEU A 13 13.19 5.27 1.95
N VAL A 14 13.34 6.51 2.44
CA VAL A 14 12.49 7.25 3.40
C VAL A 14 11.84 8.54 2.90
N GLY A 15 10.70 8.95 3.46
CA GLY A 15 10.23 10.34 3.40
C GLY A 15 9.41 10.85 4.61
N LEU A 16 9.98 11.81 5.34
CA LEU A 16 9.32 12.81 6.21
C LEU A 16 9.06 14.09 5.41
N CYS A 17 7.96 14.81 5.68
CA CYS A 17 7.70 16.14 5.11
C CYS A 17 7.46 17.16 6.23
N VAL A 18 8.42 18.06 6.45
CA VAL A 18 8.29 19.25 7.32
C VAL A 18 8.20 20.49 6.42
N VAL A 19 7.21 21.34 6.69
CA VAL A 19 7.17 22.71 6.15
C VAL A 19 7.17 23.69 7.32
N VAL A 20 8.23 24.49 7.42
CA VAL A 20 8.31 25.66 8.29
C VAL A 20 7.96 26.89 7.45
N ALA A 21 7.02 27.70 7.93
CA ALA A 21 6.87 29.08 7.50
C ALA A 21 6.48 29.97 8.69
N SER A 22 7.43 30.79 9.13
CA SER A 22 7.25 31.85 10.12
C SER A 22 6.94 33.16 9.40
N GLY A 23 5.86 33.86 9.78
CA GLY A 23 5.62 35.22 9.30
C GLY A 23 4.22 35.79 9.54
N ALA A 24 4.09 36.55 10.64
CA ALA A 24 3.15 37.65 10.93
C ALA A 24 1.63 37.46 10.73
N TRP A 25 0.94 37.51 11.87
CA TRP A 25 -0.51 37.66 12.04
C TRP A 25 -1.02 39.05 11.63
N LEU A 26 -2.09 39.10 10.84
CA LEU A 26 -3.18 40.09 10.98
C LEU A 26 -4.51 39.40 10.64
N GLY A 27 -5.49 39.59 11.51
CA GLY A 27 -6.71 38.78 11.59
C GLY A 27 -7.64 38.89 10.37
N ALA A 28 -7.99 37.73 9.83
CA ALA A 28 -9.23 37.51 9.09
C ALA A 28 -9.87 36.24 9.65
N LYS A 29 -11.17 36.29 9.98
CA LYS A 29 -11.95 35.11 10.34
C LYS A 29 -11.84 34.10 9.21
N ARG A 30 -11.03 33.06 9.37
CA ARG A 30 -10.94 31.95 8.40
C ARG A 30 -12.34 31.34 8.29
N PRO A 31 -13.00 31.38 7.11
CA PRO A 31 -14.06 30.42 6.88
C PRO A 31 -13.44 29.05 7.11
N LEU A 32 -14.12 28.18 7.86
CA LEU A 32 -13.73 26.77 7.95
C LEU A 32 -13.70 26.26 6.52
N SER A 33 -12.49 26.14 5.95
CA SER A 33 -12.29 25.51 4.66
C SER A 33 -12.76 24.07 4.85
N GLN A 34 -14.01 23.80 4.44
CA GLN A 34 -14.44 22.44 4.19
C GLN A 34 -13.38 21.84 3.27
N PRO A 35 -12.80 20.68 3.60
CA PRO A 35 -11.81 20.06 2.73
C PRO A 35 -12.48 19.90 1.37
N GLN A 36 -12.06 20.73 0.40
CA GLN A 36 -12.54 20.62 -0.97
C GLN A 36 -11.92 19.35 -1.52
N LEU A 37 -12.70 18.27 -1.47
CA LEU A 37 -12.34 17.03 -2.12
C LEU A 37 -12.07 17.33 -3.59
N THR A 38 -10.92 16.91 -4.10
CA THR A 38 -10.67 16.98 -5.53
C THR A 38 -11.66 16.06 -6.26
N SER A 39 -11.95 16.31 -7.55
CA SER A 39 -12.85 15.44 -8.32
C SER A 39 -12.40 13.97 -8.30
N GLN A 40 -11.09 13.73 -8.26
CA GLN A 40 -10.52 12.39 -8.14
C GLN A 40 -10.80 11.76 -6.77
N GLN A 41 -10.63 12.52 -5.68
CA GLN A 41 -10.96 12.05 -4.33
C GLN A 41 -12.46 11.79 -4.16
N ALA A 42 -13.30 12.62 -4.76
CA ALA A 42 -14.75 12.43 -4.79
C ALA A 42 -15.14 11.16 -5.57
N ALA A 43 -14.48 10.88 -6.70
CA ALA A 43 -14.71 9.66 -7.47
C ALA A 43 -14.30 8.41 -6.68
N VAL A 44 -13.13 8.43 -6.01
CA VAL A 44 -12.71 7.33 -5.13
C VAL A 44 -13.74 7.11 -4.04
N LEU A 45 -14.21 8.16 -3.36
CA LEU A 45 -15.23 8.07 -2.31
C LEU A 45 -16.59 7.58 -2.80
N ALA A 46 -16.97 7.91 -4.03
CA ALA A 46 -18.25 7.50 -4.60
C ALA A 46 -18.27 6.03 -5.00
N LEU A 47 -17.12 5.49 -5.43
CA LEU A 47 -16.99 4.12 -5.93
C LEU A 47 -16.57 3.11 -4.85
N ASN A 48 -15.89 3.59 -3.80
CA ASN A 48 -15.28 2.75 -2.77
C ASN A 48 -15.93 3.03 -1.41
N GLN A 49 -16.51 2.00 -0.81
CA GLN A 49 -17.01 2.06 0.56
C GLN A 49 -16.02 1.38 1.50
N ILE A 50 -15.38 2.15 2.38
CA ILE A 50 -14.46 1.63 3.39
C ILE A 50 -15.16 1.59 4.74
N SER A 51 -15.07 0.45 5.43
CA SER A 51 -15.61 0.23 6.77
C SER A 51 -14.57 -0.39 7.69
N ALA A 52 -14.65 -0.06 8.99
CA ALA A 52 -13.79 -0.67 10.01
C ALA A 52 -14.37 -2.02 10.43
N THR A 53 -13.49 -2.98 10.70
CA THR A 53 -13.83 -4.30 11.23
C THR A 53 -12.97 -4.60 12.46
N ASP A 54 -13.24 -5.69 13.18
CA ASP A 54 -12.43 -6.09 14.33
C ASP A 54 -10.98 -6.44 13.95
N ALA A 55 -10.75 -6.83 12.69
CA ALA A 55 -9.45 -7.25 12.17
C ALA A 55 -8.69 -6.15 11.41
N GLY A 56 -9.34 -5.02 11.09
CA GLY A 56 -8.77 -3.94 10.30
C GLY A 56 -9.83 -3.19 9.51
N PHE A 57 -9.76 -3.25 8.18
CA PHE A 57 -10.65 -2.52 7.28
C PHE A 57 -11.13 -3.37 6.12
N GLU A 58 -12.36 -3.12 5.69
CA GLU A 58 -12.93 -3.72 4.49
C GLU A 58 -13.31 -2.63 3.50
N LEU A 59 -12.92 -2.84 2.26
CA LEU A 59 -13.30 -2.09 1.08
C LEU A 59 -14.33 -2.88 0.29
N GLN A 60 -15.45 -2.23 -0.03
CA GLN A 60 -16.45 -2.71 -0.96
C GLN A 60 -16.48 -1.81 -2.19
N HIS A 61 -16.38 -2.42 -3.37
CA HIS A 61 -16.51 -1.79 -4.68
C HIS A 61 -17.42 -2.66 -5.55
N GLN A 62 -18.07 -2.07 -6.56
CA GLN A 62 -19.04 -2.79 -7.42
C GLN A 62 -18.47 -4.04 -8.14
N HIS A 63 -17.14 -4.11 -8.33
CA HIS A 63 -16.46 -5.19 -9.06
C HIS A 63 -15.46 -5.98 -8.23
N HIS A 64 -15.18 -5.56 -6.99
CA HIS A 64 -14.23 -6.24 -6.12
C HIS A 64 -14.44 -5.86 -4.65
N SER A 65 -13.89 -6.66 -3.76
CA SER A 65 -13.75 -6.32 -2.35
C SER A 65 -12.30 -6.53 -1.92
N ALA A 66 -11.91 -5.85 -0.85
CA ALA A 66 -10.59 -6.03 -0.25
C ALA A 66 -10.66 -5.93 1.27
N GLN A 67 -9.95 -6.81 1.96
CA GLN A 67 -9.75 -6.78 3.40
C GLN A 67 -8.30 -6.45 3.68
N PHE A 68 -8.10 -5.42 4.48
CA PHE A 68 -6.81 -4.96 4.95
C PHE A 68 -6.71 -5.32 6.41
N THR A 69 -5.67 -6.08 6.76
CA THR A 69 -5.39 -6.48 8.13
C THR A 69 -3.92 -6.24 8.46
N ALA A 70 -3.55 -6.40 9.73
CA ALA A 70 -2.15 -6.42 10.13
C ALA A 70 -1.37 -7.60 9.50
N GLU A 71 -2.02 -8.60 8.91
CA GLU A 71 -1.35 -9.70 8.23
C GLU A 71 -1.11 -9.41 6.75
N GLY A 72 -1.84 -8.46 6.17
CA GLY A 72 -1.72 -8.05 4.77
C GLY A 72 -3.06 -7.81 4.09
N LEU A 73 -3.09 -8.02 2.78
CA LEU A 73 -4.21 -7.73 1.90
C LEU A 73 -4.84 -9.03 1.39
N HIS A 74 -6.16 -9.13 1.54
CA HIS A 74 -6.97 -10.14 0.86
C HIS A 74 -7.91 -9.43 -0.11
N PHE A 75 -7.71 -9.67 -1.40
CA PHE A 75 -8.47 -9.11 -2.50
C PHE A 75 -9.36 -10.18 -3.14
N GLN A 76 -10.59 -9.81 -3.47
CA GLN A 76 -11.53 -10.69 -4.13
C GLN A 76 -12.22 -9.95 -5.28
N ALA A 77 -11.93 -10.35 -6.51
CA ALA A 77 -12.69 -9.91 -7.68
C ALA A 77 -14.07 -10.58 -7.70
N LEU A 78 -15.11 -9.87 -8.15
CA LEU A 78 -16.48 -10.40 -8.18
C LEU A 78 -16.62 -11.67 -9.04
N ASN A 79 -15.95 -11.68 -10.20
CA ASN A 79 -16.01 -12.77 -11.18
C ASN A 79 -14.62 -13.32 -11.54
N GLY A 80 -13.62 -13.10 -10.68
CA GLY A 80 -12.24 -13.45 -11.00
C GLY A 80 -11.43 -13.95 -9.83
N PRO A 81 -10.09 -14.01 -9.97
CA PRO A 81 -9.26 -14.64 -8.98
C PRO A 81 -9.33 -13.93 -7.64
N SER A 82 -9.33 -14.75 -6.59
CA SER A 82 -9.01 -14.32 -5.24
C SER A 82 -7.50 -14.18 -5.14
N TRP A 83 -7.05 -13.16 -4.45
CA TRP A 83 -5.62 -12.86 -4.31
C TRP A 83 -5.32 -12.43 -2.89
N ARG A 84 -4.30 -13.01 -2.29
CA ARG A 84 -3.83 -12.64 -0.96
C ARG A 84 -2.35 -12.34 -1.01
N TRP A 85 -1.98 -11.24 -0.39
CA TRP A 85 -0.60 -10.87 -0.16
C TRP A 85 -0.34 -10.64 1.32
N GLN A 86 0.86 -11.03 1.74
CA GLN A 86 1.34 -10.88 3.10
C GLN A 86 2.81 -10.50 3.08
N LEU A 87 3.19 -9.47 3.84
CA LEU A 87 4.59 -9.22 4.19
C LEU A 87 5.01 -10.29 5.20
N THR A 88 5.94 -11.14 4.79
CA THR A 88 6.44 -12.25 5.62
C THR A 88 7.73 -11.91 6.35
N ASP A 89 8.55 -11.02 5.77
CA ASP A 89 9.82 -10.63 6.36
C ASP A 89 10.25 -9.26 5.83
N ALA A 90 11.02 -8.53 6.64
CA ALA A 90 11.88 -7.49 6.12
C ALA A 90 13.18 -7.48 6.90
N THR A 91 14.28 -7.51 6.15
CA THR A 91 15.61 -7.64 6.73
C THR A 91 16.50 -6.52 6.22
N ALA A 92 17.08 -5.77 7.15
CA ALA A 92 18.21 -4.88 6.91
C ALA A 92 18.95 -4.78 8.25
N GLN A 93 20.20 -5.26 8.35
CA GLN A 93 21.06 -5.24 9.56
C GLN A 93 20.35 -4.83 10.87
N ASP A 94 19.68 -5.77 11.52
CA ASP A 94 19.00 -5.62 12.83
C ASP A 94 17.79 -4.66 12.89
N VAL A 95 17.23 -4.22 11.76
CA VAL A 95 15.93 -3.53 11.71
C VAL A 95 14.84 -4.55 12.06
N ALA A 96 14.39 -4.53 13.31
CA ALA A 96 13.25 -5.32 13.74
C ALA A 96 11.95 -4.76 13.16
N LEU A 97 11.28 -5.55 12.31
CA LEU A 97 9.87 -5.33 12.00
C LEU A 97 9.03 -5.57 13.26
N GLY A 98 8.38 -4.53 13.76
CA GLY A 98 7.31 -4.66 14.76
C GLY A 98 5.96 -4.65 14.07
N GLN A 99 5.06 -5.60 14.37
CA GLN A 99 3.66 -5.46 13.94
C GLN A 99 2.95 -4.48 14.86
N THR A 100 2.24 -3.52 14.29
CA THR A 100 1.35 -2.63 15.05
C THR A 100 -0.03 -2.58 14.40
N ALA A 101 -1.02 -2.14 15.18
CA ALA A 101 -2.38 -1.92 14.69
C ALA A 101 -2.41 -0.88 13.57
N ALA A 102 -3.44 -0.95 12.73
CA ALA A 102 -3.67 0.03 11.69
C ALA A 102 -3.79 1.45 12.25
N THR A 103 -3.18 2.41 11.57
CA THR A 103 -3.40 3.84 11.83
C THR A 103 -4.70 4.28 11.17
N ARG A 104 -5.40 5.21 11.82
CA ARG A 104 -6.74 5.68 11.41
C ARG A 104 -6.79 5.94 9.89
N PRO A 105 -7.70 5.28 9.15
CA PRO A 105 -7.79 5.49 7.71
C PRO A 105 -8.21 6.91 7.40
N THR A 106 -7.78 7.37 6.24
CA THR A 106 -8.50 8.41 5.52
C THR A 106 -9.36 7.77 4.43
N ALA A 107 -10.24 8.54 3.81
CA ALA A 107 -11.13 8.13 2.73
C ALA A 107 -10.51 7.24 1.63
N ALA A 108 -9.21 7.41 1.34
CA ALA A 108 -8.52 6.71 0.26
C ALA A 108 -7.21 6.06 0.71
N ARG A 109 -6.99 5.89 2.03
CA ARG A 109 -5.71 5.40 2.54
C ARG A 109 -5.85 4.66 3.86
N ILE A 110 -5.22 3.50 3.95
CA ILE A 110 -5.08 2.66 5.14
C ILE A 110 -3.59 2.43 5.39
N SER A 111 -3.12 2.54 6.63
CA SER A 111 -1.69 2.42 6.97
C SER A 111 -1.47 1.51 8.17
N TYR A 112 -0.35 0.78 8.19
CA TYR A 112 0.10 -0.08 9.28
C TYR A 112 1.56 0.25 9.60
N HIS A 113 1.89 0.51 10.86
CA HIS A 113 3.30 0.68 11.23
C HIS A 113 3.97 -0.71 11.39
N ARG A 114 5.13 -0.86 10.76
CA ARG A 114 5.93 -2.07 10.64
C ARG A 114 7.32 -1.84 11.24
N GLY A 115 7.38 -1.37 12.48
CA GLY A 115 8.63 -0.91 13.10
C GLY A 115 9.20 0.32 12.39
N ALA A 116 10.34 0.16 11.71
CA ALA A 116 10.96 1.25 10.95
C ALA A 116 10.24 1.58 9.63
N LEU A 117 9.30 0.75 9.19
CA LEU A 117 8.54 0.92 7.95
C LEU A 117 7.09 1.32 8.25
N THR A 118 6.45 2.00 7.32
CA THR A 118 4.99 2.15 7.25
C THR A 118 4.53 1.47 5.98
N GLU A 119 3.72 0.44 6.14
CA GLU A 119 2.99 -0.16 5.04
C GLU A 119 1.71 0.63 4.81
N GLN A 120 1.44 1.01 3.57
CA GLN A 120 0.32 1.86 3.21
C GLN A 120 -0.39 1.32 1.97
N TYR A 121 -1.72 1.36 2.00
CA TYR A 121 -2.59 1.05 0.89
C TYR A 121 -3.29 2.32 0.45
N LEU A 122 -3.08 2.73 -0.80
CA LEU A 122 -3.79 3.82 -1.45
C LEU A 122 -4.91 3.25 -2.31
N ILE A 123 -6.14 3.63 -1.98
CA ILE A 123 -7.33 3.18 -2.70
C ILE A 123 -7.56 4.12 -3.88
N GLN A 124 -7.53 3.56 -5.08
CA GLN A 124 -7.84 4.27 -6.31
C GLN A 124 -9.26 3.90 -6.79
N THR A 125 -9.68 4.39 -7.95
CA THR A 125 -11.03 4.13 -8.48
C THR A 125 -11.24 2.66 -8.85
N SER A 126 -10.19 1.96 -9.27
CA SER A 126 -10.27 0.58 -9.77
C SER A 126 -9.02 -0.24 -9.43
N ALA A 127 -8.18 0.26 -8.54
CA ALA A 127 -6.91 -0.35 -8.17
C ALA A 127 -6.58 -0.04 -6.71
N ILE A 128 -5.68 -0.84 -6.13
CA ILE A 128 -5.09 -0.61 -4.83
C ILE A 128 -3.59 -0.54 -5.05
N GLU A 129 -2.98 0.57 -4.67
CA GLU A 129 -1.53 0.73 -4.69
C GLU A 129 -0.99 0.45 -3.29
N GLN A 130 0.05 -0.37 -3.21
CA GLN A 130 0.74 -0.65 -1.97
C GLN A 130 2.09 0.08 -1.92
N GLN A 131 2.37 0.71 -0.79
CA GLN A 131 3.60 1.46 -0.56
C GLN A 131 4.25 1.03 0.74
N PHE A 132 5.58 0.92 0.73
CA PHE A 132 6.42 0.79 1.92
C PHE A 132 7.20 2.07 2.09
N ILE A 133 6.86 2.83 3.12
CA ILE A 133 7.43 4.14 3.39
C ILE A 133 8.31 4.01 4.62
N LEU A 134 9.60 4.29 4.48
CA LEU A 134 10.44 4.51 5.64
C LEU A 134 10.26 5.98 6.09
N PRO A 135 10.02 6.31 7.36
CA PRO A 135 9.85 7.71 7.79
C PRO A 135 11.18 8.38 8.20
N GLU A 136 12.22 7.58 8.50
CA GLU A 136 13.56 8.06 8.87
C GLU A 136 14.67 7.23 8.21
N PRO A 137 15.77 7.86 7.70
CA PRO A 137 16.88 7.17 7.02
C PRO A 137 17.34 5.93 7.75
N LEU A 138 17.26 4.77 7.09
CA LEU A 138 17.92 3.57 7.61
C LEU A 138 19.43 3.77 7.46
N THR A 139 20.16 3.57 8.55
CA THR A 139 21.62 3.54 8.50
C THR A 139 22.05 2.17 8.02
N LEU A 140 22.12 2.00 6.70
CA LEU A 140 22.59 0.77 6.06
C LEU A 140 24.11 0.89 5.84
N THR A 141 24.89 -0.03 6.41
CA THR A 141 26.37 0.05 6.32
C THR A 141 26.97 -0.82 5.21
N ALA A 142 26.25 -1.86 4.76
CA ALA A 142 26.69 -2.73 3.67
C ALA A 142 25.57 -3.49 2.94
N ASP A 143 24.41 -3.68 3.58
CA ASP A 143 23.30 -4.48 3.02
C ASP A 143 22.13 -3.60 2.58
N ASP A 144 21.46 -4.04 1.52
CA ASP A 144 20.18 -3.49 1.11
C ASP A 144 19.08 -3.92 2.09
N LEU A 145 18.06 -3.07 2.29
CA LEU A 145 16.84 -3.52 2.95
C LEU A 145 16.15 -4.52 2.01
N ILE A 146 15.60 -5.61 2.53
CA ILE A 146 14.92 -6.64 1.74
C ILE A 146 13.50 -6.75 2.26
N LEU A 147 12.48 -6.69 1.38
CA LEU A 147 11.08 -6.96 1.70
C LEU A 147 10.69 -8.30 1.08
N THR A 148 10.28 -9.26 1.90
CA THR A 148 9.82 -10.57 1.41
C THR A 148 8.32 -10.69 1.62
N GLY A 149 7.62 -10.86 0.50
CA GLY A 149 6.18 -11.06 0.48
C GLY A 149 5.82 -12.46 0.00
N GLN A 150 4.65 -12.94 0.43
CA GLN A 150 4.02 -14.12 -0.13
C GLN A 150 2.74 -13.72 -0.84
N ILE A 151 2.55 -14.24 -2.06
CA ILE A 151 1.29 -14.16 -2.80
C ILE A 151 0.64 -15.53 -2.84
N GLN A 152 -0.67 -15.57 -2.65
CA GLN A 152 -1.52 -16.73 -2.87
C GLN A 152 -2.68 -16.31 -3.77
N SER A 153 -2.98 -17.11 -4.79
CA SER A 153 -4.14 -16.91 -5.64
C SER A 153 -4.68 -18.26 -6.11
N ASP A 154 -5.97 -18.31 -6.38
CA ASP A 154 -6.66 -19.42 -7.03
C ASP A 154 -6.60 -19.34 -8.57
N GLY A 155 -6.09 -18.23 -9.12
CA GLY A 155 -5.90 -18.04 -10.55
C GLY A 155 -4.63 -18.69 -11.11
N THR A 156 -4.60 -18.85 -12.42
CA THR A 156 -3.42 -19.32 -13.16
C THR A 156 -2.41 -18.19 -13.29
N PHE A 157 -1.21 -18.38 -12.73
CA PHE A 157 -0.13 -17.40 -12.77
C PHE A 157 0.47 -17.26 -14.18
N MET A 158 0.73 -16.01 -14.57
CA MET A 158 1.51 -15.63 -15.75
C MET A 158 2.38 -14.41 -15.47
N THR A 159 3.54 -14.36 -16.12
CA THR A 159 4.36 -13.15 -16.24
C THR A 159 3.86 -12.30 -17.41
N THR A 160 3.82 -10.98 -17.23
CA THR A 160 3.49 -10.00 -18.27
C THR A 160 4.69 -9.06 -18.50
N PRO A 161 4.68 -8.23 -19.56
CA PRO A 161 5.74 -7.23 -19.74
C PRO A 161 5.84 -6.19 -18.61
N ASN A 162 4.79 -6.02 -17.81
CA ASN A 162 4.67 -4.99 -16.77
C ASN A 162 4.39 -5.60 -15.38
N GLY A 163 4.87 -6.82 -15.13
CA GLY A 163 4.71 -7.53 -13.85
C GLY A 163 4.09 -8.91 -13.99
N TRP A 164 3.02 -9.16 -13.24
CA TRP A 164 2.39 -10.48 -13.13
C TRP A 164 0.87 -10.40 -13.20
N ALA A 165 0.27 -11.51 -13.59
CA ALA A 165 -1.17 -11.65 -13.65
C ALA A 165 -1.62 -13.04 -13.21
N TRP A 166 -2.81 -13.10 -12.64
CA TRP A 166 -3.53 -14.32 -12.30
C TRP A 166 -4.85 -14.32 -13.02
N TYR A 167 -5.17 -15.42 -13.70
CA TYR A 167 -6.35 -15.55 -14.54
C TYR A 167 -7.29 -16.67 -14.08
N ILE A 168 -8.59 -16.38 -14.13
CA ILE A 168 -9.66 -17.39 -14.12
C ILE A 168 -10.59 -17.05 -15.27
N ASP A 169 -10.79 -18.00 -16.19
CA ASP A 169 -11.56 -17.81 -17.42
C ASP A 169 -11.15 -16.53 -18.17
N ASN A 170 -12.07 -15.55 -18.26
CA ASN A 170 -11.86 -14.27 -18.95
C ASN A 170 -11.59 -13.10 -17.99
N THR A 171 -11.18 -13.39 -16.77
CA THR A 171 -10.95 -12.37 -15.73
C THR A 171 -9.54 -12.45 -15.17
N THR A 172 -9.05 -11.31 -14.72
CA THR A 172 -7.64 -11.12 -14.37
C THR A 172 -7.52 -10.27 -13.11
N VAL A 173 -6.53 -10.61 -12.28
CA VAL A 173 -5.93 -9.69 -11.30
C VAL A 173 -4.48 -9.49 -11.69
N GLU A 174 -4.05 -8.23 -11.77
CA GLU A 174 -2.70 -7.85 -12.19
C GLU A 174 -1.96 -7.23 -11.00
N LEU A 175 -0.67 -7.57 -10.89
CA LEU A 175 0.29 -6.89 -10.04
C LEU A 175 1.30 -6.22 -10.97
N GLY A 176 1.30 -4.89 -10.96
CA GLY A 176 2.22 -4.09 -11.76
C GLY A 176 3.67 -4.17 -11.28
N ASP A 177 4.55 -3.52 -12.03
CA ASP A 177 5.95 -3.37 -11.66
C ASP A 177 6.13 -2.69 -10.30
N VAL A 178 7.16 -3.13 -9.58
CA VAL A 178 7.58 -2.47 -8.34
C VAL A 178 8.46 -1.28 -8.70
N THR A 179 8.19 -0.14 -8.08
CA THR A 179 8.96 1.09 -8.26
C THR A 179 9.51 1.57 -6.93
N VAL A 180 10.68 2.20 -6.99
CA VAL A 180 11.44 2.63 -5.82
C VAL A 180 11.80 4.07 -6.00
N PHE A 181 11.58 4.86 -4.96
CA PHE A 181 11.91 6.27 -4.97
C PHE A 181 12.82 6.62 -3.80
N ASP A 182 13.81 7.47 -4.05
CA ASP A 182 14.58 8.08 -2.97
C ASP A 182 13.78 9.20 -2.27
N ALA A 183 14.37 9.80 -1.24
CA ALA A 183 13.75 10.87 -0.47
C ALA A 183 13.46 12.16 -1.27
N THR A 184 14.05 12.31 -2.46
CA THR A 184 13.82 13.43 -3.38
C THR A 184 12.76 13.12 -4.44
N GLY A 185 12.27 11.88 -4.49
CA GLY A 185 11.35 11.38 -5.50
C GLY A 185 12.04 10.90 -6.77
N ALA A 186 13.37 10.72 -6.77
CA ALA A 186 14.09 10.15 -7.90
C ALA A 186 13.89 8.64 -7.94
N LEU A 187 13.65 8.09 -9.14
CA LEU A 187 13.50 6.66 -9.35
C LEU A 187 14.84 5.94 -9.09
N LEU A 188 14.81 4.89 -8.27
CA LEU A 188 15.93 3.98 -8.04
C LEU A 188 15.70 2.66 -8.78
N PRO A 189 16.77 1.94 -9.18
CA PRO A 189 16.65 0.57 -9.65
C PRO A 189 15.98 -0.32 -8.60
N ALA A 190 15.14 -1.23 -9.08
CA ALA A 190 14.44 -2.21 -8.26
C ALA A 190 15.03 -3.62 -8.36
#